data_AF-A0A1G0DKN2-F1
#
_entry.id   AF-A0A1G0DKN2-F1
#
_cell.length_a   1.000
_cell.length_b   1.000
_cell.length_c   1.000
_cell.angle_alpha   90.00
_cell.angle_beta   90.00
_cell.angle_gamma   90.00
#
_symmetry.space_group_name_H-M   'P 1'
#
loop_
_entity.id
_entity.type
_entity.pdbx_description
1 polymer ?
#
loop_
_entity_poly.entity_id
_entity_poly.type
_entity_poly.pdbx_seq_one_letter_code
_entity_poly.pdbx_strand_id
1 'polypeptide(L)'
;MCLLRLYVAGQTPRSLAAFANLKKICEEHLAGRYEIEVVDLLVNPHLAAGDQILAIPTLVRKLPEPVRKIIGDLSNTERVLIGLDLLPRE
;
A
#
# COMPACT_ATOMS: atom_id res chain seq x y z
N MET A 1 12.04 9.36 -3.20
CA MET A 1 11.13 8.54 -4.02
C MET A 1 10.50 7.49 -3.12
N CYS A 2 9.18 7.36 -3.11
CA CYS A 2 8.43 6.44 -2.26
C CYS A 2 8.04 5.20 -3.07
N LEU A 3 8.54 4.02 -2.71
CA LEU A 3 8.20 2.77 -3.40
C LEU A 3 7.08 2.07 -2.62
N LEU A 4 5.90 1.99 -3.21
CA LEU A 4 4.68 1.46 -2.60
C LEU A 4 4.25 0.21 -3.34
N ARG A 5 4.08 -0.89 -2.63
CA ARG A 5 3.62 -2.17 -3.20
C ARG A 5 2.30 -2.58 -2.56
N LEU A 6 1.25 -2.69 -3.37
CA LEU A 6 -0.08 -3.09 -2.95
C LEU A 6 -0.32 -4.57 -3.30
N TYR A 7 -0.46 -5.40 -2.27
CA TYR A 7 -0.80 -6.80 -2.39
C TYR A 7 -2.32 -7.00 -2.38
N VAL A 8 -2.83 -7.67 -3.41
CA VAL A 8 -4.26 -7.97 -3.61
C VAL A 8 -4.46 -9.44 -3.97
N ALA A 9 -5.70 -9.92 -3.93
CA ALA A 9 -6.10 -11.18 -4.59
C ALA A 9 -7.22 -10.87 -5.58
N GLY A 10 -6.87 -10.80 -6.86
CA GLY A 10 -7.80 -10.45 -7.92
C GLY A 10 -8.42 -9.06 -7.79
N GLN A 11 -9.40 -8.80 -8.67
CA GLN A 11 -10.12 -7.53 -8.79
C GLN A 11 -11.37 -7.48 -7.89
N THR A 12 -11.22 -7.76 -6.60
CA THR A 12 -12.33 -7.61 -5.67
C THR A 12 -12.67 -6.13 -5.45
N PRO A 13 -13.90 -5.79 -5.03
CA PRO A 13 -14.26 -4.42 -4.69
C PRO A 13 -13.31 -3.79 -3.65
N ARG A 14 -12.80 -4.57 -2.69
CA ARG A 14 -11.79 -4.11 -1.72
C ARG A 14 -10.44 -3.82 -2.37
N SER A 15 -9.99 -4.65 -3.32
CA SER A 15 -8.74 -4.42 -4.07
C SER A 15 -8.81 -3.12 -4.88
N LEU A 16 -9.93 -2.92 -5.58
CA LEU A 16 -10.17 -1.73 -6.39
C LEU A 16 -10.25 -0.46 -5.53
N ALA A 17 -10.98 -0.53 -4.40
CA ALA A 17 -11.05 0.56 -3.44
C ALA A 17 -9.66 0.89 -2.87
N ALA A 18 -8.87 -0.12 -2.47
CA ALA A 18 -7.50 0.07 -1.98
C ALA A 18 -6.62 0.81 -2.99
N PHE A 19 -6.65 0.39 -4.26
CA PHE A 19 -5.86 1.04 -5.30
C PHE A 19 -6.31 2.49 -5.57
N ALA A 20 -7.62 2.72 -5.67
CA ALA A 20 -8.17 4.05 -5.89
C ALA A 20 -7.82 5.02 -4.75
N ASN A 21 -7.98 4.57 -3.50
CA ASN A 21 -7.63 5.34 -2.31
C ASN A 21 -6.12 5.62 -2.25
N LEU A 22 -5.28 4.60 -2.49
CA LEU A 22 -3.83 4.74 -2.54
C LEU A 22 -3.41 5.80 -3.56
N LYS A 23 -3.94 5.70 -4.79
CA LYS A 23 -3.61 6.63 -5.87
C LYS A 23 -3.98 8.05 -5.47
N LYS A 24 -5.18 8.27 -4.93
CA LYS A 24 -5.63 9.59 -4.47
C LYS A 24 -4.68 10.18 -3.42
N ILE A 25 -4.32 9.41 -2.41
CA ILE A 25 -3.39 9.83 -1.35
C ILE A 25 -2.02 10.18 -1.91
N CYS A 26 -1.52 9.37 -2.86
CA CYS A 26 -0.22 9.60 -3.46
C CYS A 26 -0.19 10.85 -4.35
N GLU A 27 -1.25 11.12 -5.10
CA GLU A 27 -1.37 12.35 -5.90
C GLU A 27 -1.46 13.60 -5.01
N GLU A 28 -2.18 13.52 -3.87
CA GLU A 28 -2.35 14.65 -2.96
C GLU A 28 -1.10 14.95 -2.12
N HIS A 29 -0.37 13.92 -1.68
CA HIS A 29 0.72 14.06 -0.69
C HIS A 29 2.12 13.74 -1.23
N LEU A 30 2.22 13.00 -2.33
CA LEU A 30 3.48 12.49 -2.87
C LEU A 30 3.71 12.87 -4.34
N ALA A 31 2.98 13.87 -4.88
CA ALA A 31 2.97 14.25 -6.29
C ALA A 31 4.37 14.21 -6.94
N GLY A 32 4.50 13.35 -7.97
CA GLY A 32 5.73 13.16 -8.75
C GLY A 32 6.88 12.42 -8.05
N ARG A 33 6.66 11.88 -6.84
CA ARG A 33 7.70 11.26 -6.00
C ARG A 33 7.33 9.88 -5.46
N TYR A 34 6.44 9.16 -6.14
CA TYR A 34 6.03 7.82 -5.76
C TYR A 34 6.00 6.85 -6.95
N GLU A 35 6.06 5.57 -6.64
CA GLU A 35 5.84 4.46 -7.56
C GLU A 35 4.91 3.46 -6.88
N ILE A 36 3.86 3.03 -7.60
CA ILE A 36 2.91 2.03 -7.11
C ILE A 36 3.09 0.76 -7.93
N GLU A 37 3.42 -0.33 -7.24
CA GLU A 37 3.45 -1.68 -7.79
C GLU A 37 2.25 -2.46 -7.24
N VAL A 38 1.41 -3.00 -8.12
CA VAL A 38 0.28 -3.84 -7.71
C VAL A 38 0.64 -5.30 -7.94
N VAL A 39 0.59 -6.10 -6.88
CA VAL A 39 0.91 -7.52 -6.92
C VAL A 39 -0.32 -8.34 -6.61
N ASP A 40 -0.76 -9.13 -7.59
CA ASP A 40 -1.81 -10.12 -7.39
C ASP A 40 -1.22 -11.43 -6.85
N LEU A 41 -1.56 -11.76 -5.61
CA LEU A 41 -1.10 -12.97 -4.93
C LEU A 41 -1.79 -14.24 -5.44
N LEU A 42 -2.88 -14.14 -6.19
CA LEU A 42 -3.44 -15.30 -6.91
C LEU A 42 -2.54 -15.72 -8.07
N VAL A 43 -1.82 -14.76 -8.66
CA VAL A 43 -0.87 -15.00 -9.76
C VAL A 43 0.53 -15.29 -9.20
N ASN A 44 0.98 -14.50 -8.22
CA ASN A 44 2.33 -14.57 -7.65
C ASN A 44 2.29 -14.83 -6.13
N PRO A 45 1.83 -16.02 -5.67
CA PRO A 45 1.66 -16.31 -4.24
C PRO A 45 2.97 -16.30 -3.45
N HIS A 46 4.10 -16.61 -4.10
CA HIS A 46 5.42 -16.64 -3.47
C HIS A 46 5.86 -15.28 -2.90
N LEU A 47 5.37 -14.17 -3.46
CA LEU A 47 5.70 -12.82 -2.99
C LEU A 47 5.08 -12.52 -1.61
N ALA A 48 4.00 -13.19 -1.24
CA ALA A 48 3.38 -13.06 0.08
C ALA A 48 4.32 -13.51 1.20
N ALA A 49 5.03 -14.64 0.98
CA ALA A 49 5.97 -15.18 1.96
C ALA A 49 7.19 -14.26 2.13
N GLY A 50 7.72 -13.72 1.02
CA GLY A 50 8.87 -12.83 1.03
C GLY A 50 8.64 -11.55 1.85
N ASP A 51 7.45 -10.95 1.74
CA ASP A 51 7.09 -9.75 2.50
C ASP A 51 6.22 -10.05 3.75
N GLN A 52 6.10 -11.32 4.17
CA GLN A 52 5.31 -11.78 5.33
C GLN A 52 3.89 -11.19 5.36
N ILE A 53 3.16 -11.34 4.26
CA ILE A 53 1.80 -10.82 4.09
C ILE A 53 0.81 -11.83 4.66
N LEU A 54 0.14 -11.46 5.75
CA LEU A 54 -0.85 -12.31 6.45
C LEU A 54 -2.29 -12.02 6.06
N ALA A 55 -2.56 -10.82 5.52
CA ALA A 55 -3.89 -10.37 5.15
C ALA A 55 -3.83 -9.57 3.85
N ILE A 56 -4.97 -9.44 3.17
CA ILE A 56 -5.11 -8.65 1.96
C ILE A 56 -6.44 -7.87 1.99
N PRO A 57 -6.51 -6.70 1.34
CA PRO A 57 -5.40 -5.99 0.69
C PRO A 57 -4.39 -5.40 1.70
N THR A 58 -3.09 -5.46 1.37
CA THR A 58 -1.99 -4.92 2.22
C THR A 58 -1.06 -4.06 1.40
N LEU A 59 -0.83 -2.83 1.86
CA LEU A 59 0.14 -1.89 1.32
C LEU A 59 1.47 -2.03 2.06
N VAL A 60 2.56 -2.14 1.30
CA VAL A 60 3.93 -2.15 1.82
C VAL A 60 4.69 -0.98 1.24
N ARG A 61 5.21 -0.10 2.10
CA ARG A 61 6.18 0.91 1.71
C ARG A 61 7.57 0.32 1.81
N LYS A 62 8.18 0.01 0.68
CA LYS A 62 9.53 -0.56 0.61
C LYS A 62 10.60 0.50 0.81
N LEU A 63 10.36 1.73 0.35
CA LEU A 63 11.30 2.85 0.47
C LEU A 63 10.59 4.18 0.77
N PRO A 64 11.25 5.10 1.51
CA PRO A 64 12.50 4.89 2.24
C PRO A 64 12.34 3.95 3.45
N GLU A 65 13.44 3.47 4.02
CA GLU A 65 13.39 2.68 5.26
C GLU A 65 12.96 3.54 6.46
N PRO A 66 12.38 2.95 7.52
CA PRO A 66 12.05 1.52 7.68
C PRO A 66 10.82 1.09 6.85
N VAL A 67 10.77 -0.18 6.46
CA VAL A 67 9.61 -0.75 5.75
C VAL A 67 8.36 -0.64 6.61
N ARG A 68 7.27 -0.09 6.05
CA ARG A 68 5.97 0.03 6.73
C ARG A 68 4.92 -0.82 6.02
N LYS A 69 4.00 -1.40 6.79
CA LYS A 69 2.89 -2.21 6.26
C LYS A 69 1.56 -1.68 6.79
N ILE A 70 0.57 -1.58 5.92
CA ILE A 70 -0.79 -1.14 6.25
C ILE A 70 -1.77 -2.15 5.67
N ILE A 71 -2.65 -2.67 6.51
CA ILE A 71 -3.68 -3.65 6.13
C ILE A 71 -5.01 -2.93 5.95
N GLY A 72 -5.73 -3.22 4.87
CA GLY A 72 -7.07 -2.71 4.61
C GLY A 72 -7.21 -1.99 3.28
N ASP A 73 -8.39 -1.44 3.03
CA ASP A 73 -8.77 -0.77 1.78
C ASP A 73 -8.30 0.70 1.69
N LEU A 74 -7.47 1.14 2.63
CA LEU A 74 -6.87 2.48 2.66
C LEU A 74 -7.89 3.62 2.66
N SER A 75 -9.13 3.35 3.08
CA SER A 75 -10.22 4.35 3.13
C SER A 75 -10.02 5.46 4.16
N ASN A 76 -9.25 5.19 5.23
CA ASN A 76 -8.89 6.19 6.23
C ASN A 76 -7.55 6.83 5.88
N THR A 77 -7.59 7.97 5.19
CA THR A 77 -6.41 8.71 4.73
C THR A 77 -5.43 9.03 5.85
N GLU A 78 -5.92 9.52 7.00
CA GLU A 78 -5.06 9.90 8.12
C GLU A 78 -4.25 8.71 8.65
N ARG A 79 -4.90 7.56 8.84
CA ARG A 79 -4.21 6.32 9.24
C ARG A 79 -3.18 5.87 8.22
N VAL A 80 -3.47 6.05 6.92
CA VAL A 80 -2.53 5.71 5.85
C VAL A 80 -1.33 6.65 5.89
N LEU A 81 -1.53 7.95 6.04
CA LEU A 81 -0.45 8.94 6.11
C LEU A 81 0.47 8.71 7.32
N ILE A 82 -0.10 8.46 8.50
CA ILE A 82 0.66 8.09 9.70
C ILE A 82 1.39 6.76 9.48
N GLY A 83 0.72 5.77 8.88
CA GLY A 83 1.30 4.45 8.62
C GLY A 83 2.44 4.50 7.60
N LEU A 84 2.39 5.43 6.64
CA LEU A 84 3.43 5.68 5.64
C LEU A 84 4.53 6.63 6.13
N ASP A 85 4.45 7.11 7.37
CA ASP A 85 5.40 8.07 7.96
C ASP A 85 5.42 9.43 7.23
N LEU A 86 4.28 9.80 6.62
CA LEU A 86 4.09 11.07 5.89
C LEU A 86 3.53 12.17 6.78
N LEU A 87 2.95 11.81 7.92
CA LEU A 87 2.55 12.72 8.99
C LEU A 87 3.22 12.27 10.30
N PRO A 88 3.65 13.22 11.15
CA PRO A 88 4.14 12.90 12.48
C PRO A 88 3.04 12.22 13.30
N ARG A 89 3.44 11.30 14.19
CA ARG A 89 2.57 10.81 15.26
C ARG A 89 2.58 11.87 16.37
N GLU A 90 1.42 12.46 16.66
CA GLU A 90 1.22 13.25 17.89
C GLU A 90 1.08 12.33 19.11
#